data_AF-A0ABD0MUP0-F1
#
_entry.id   AF-A0ABD0MUP0-F1
#
_cell.length_a   1.000
_cell.length_b   1.000
_cell.length_c   1.000
_cell.angle_alpha   90.00
_cell.angle_beta   90.00
_cell.angle_gamma   90.00
#
_symmetry.space_group_name_H-M   'P 1'
#
loop_
_entity.id
_entity.type
_entity.pdbx_description
1 polymer ?
#
loop_
_entity_poly.entity_id
_entity_poly.type
_entity_poly.pdbx_seq_one_letter_code
_entity_poly.pdbx_strand_id
1 'polypeptide(L)'
;NKHLCFSERNRVITYTDTVQRYPDHPHRFDVYQQVLCRDSVCGRCYWEIEWSGDYGVHISVSYKSISRKGWGGECRFGHNDQSWSLYCSPSRCSFIHNGIVTKLPKVSSSRIGVYVDESAGTLSFYVSDTMSLIHTVQTTFTQPLYPGFYVSNGSSVKLC
;
A
#
# COMPACT_ATOMS: atom_id res chain seq x y z
N ASN A 1 -7.63 -0.39 -10.09
CA ASN A 1 -9.06 -0.07 -10.12
C ASN A 1 -9.35 0.95 -11.24
N LYS A 2 -10.59 1.08 -11.75
CA LYS A 2 -10.95 2.08 -12.79
C LYS A 2 -11.10 3.52 -12.24
N HIS A 3 -11.11 3.70 -10.93
CA HIS A 3 -11.12 5.02 -10.27
C HIS A 3 -9.71 5.54 -9.91
N LEU A 4 -8.66 4.94 -10.47
CA LEU A 4 -7.28 5.39 -10.27
C LEU A 4 -6.71 5.94 -11.57
N CYS A 5 -6.23 7.16 -11.53
CA CYS A 5 -5.49 7.79 -12.62
C CYS A 5 -3.99 7.70 -12.36
N PHE A 6 -3.21 7.41 -13.40
CA PHE A 6 -1.74 7.35 -13.32
C PHE A 6 -1.14 8.53 -14.09
N SER A 7 -0.17 9.20 -13.50
CA SER A 7 0.58 10.28 -14.12
C SER A 7 2.07 10.18 -13.80
N GLU A 8 2.89 11.11 -14.30
CA GLU A 8 4.35 11.13 -14.10
C GLU A 8 5.03 9.78 -14.41
N ARG A 9 4.74 9.22 -15.59
CA ARG A 9 5.24 7.89 -15.99
C ARG A 9 4.85 6.78 -15.00
N ASN A 10 3.61 6.82 -14.51
CA ASN A 10 3.02 5.91 -13.53
C ASN A 10 3.61 5.97 -12.12
N ARG A 11 4.32 7.05 -11.77
CA ARG A 11 4.82 7.26 -10.40
C ARG A 11 3.78 7.89 -9.48
N VAL A 12 2.83 8.62 -10.04
CA VAL A 12 1.74 9.24 -9.27
C VAL A 12 0.45 8.49 -9.54
N ILE A 13 -0.26 8.17 -8.46
CA ILE A 13 -1.56 7.49 -8.45
C ILE A 13 -2.53 8.40 -7.71
N THR A 14 -3.59 8.82 -8.40
CA THR A 14 -4.59 9.72 -7.83
C THR A 14 -5.97 9.09 -7.94
N TYR A 15 -6.77 9.23 -6.88
CA TYR A 15 -8.19 8.91 -6.96
C TYR A 15 -8.92 9.84 -7.93
N THR A 16 -9.90 9.31 -8.66
CA THR A 16 -10.80 10.11 -9.48
C THR A 16 -12.21 9.53 -9.49
N ASP A 17 -13.21 10.40 -9.41
CA ASP A 17 -14.62 10.03 -9.60
C ASP A 17 -14.92 9.63 -11.05
N THR A 18 -14.05 10.00 -12.00
CA THR A 18 -14.21 9.62 -13.41
C THR A 18 -13.67 8.21 -13.65
N VAL A 19 -14.56 7.32 -14.12
CA VAL A 19 -14.18 5.96 -14.50
C VAL A 19 -13.23 5.99 -15.69
N GLN A 20 -12.01 5.53 -15.47
CA GLN A 20 -10.98 5.41 -16.50
C GLN A 20 -11.31 4.27 -17.47
N ARG A 21 -11.02 4.48 -18.76
CA ARG A 21 -11.29 3.52 -19.86
C ARG A 21 -10.25 2.39 -19.93
N TYR A 22 -9.89 1.82 -18.80
CA TYR A 22 -8.99 0.67 -18.79
C TYR A 22 -9.74 -0.60 -19.18
N PRO A 23 -9.17 -1.45 -20.05
CA PRO A 23 -9.79 -2.72 -20.41
C PRO A 23 -9.90 -3.64 -19.18
N ASP A 24 -10.87 -4.54 -19.21
CA ASP A 24 -10.98 -5.54 -18.15
C ASP A 24 -9.76 -6.46 -18.17
N HIS A 25 -9.35 -6.86 -16.97
CA HIS A 25 -8.14 -7.65 -16.77
C HIS A 25 -8.27 -8.51 -15.50
N PRO A 26 -7.79 -9.77 -15.50
CA PRO A 26 -7.88 -10.64 -14.32
C PRO A 26 -7.15 -10.05 -13.10
N HIS A 27 -6.00 -9.40 -13.31
CA HIS A 27 -5.23 -8.74 -12.25
C HIS A 27 -5.77 -7.37 -11.80
N ARG A 28 -6.89 -6.89 -12.35
CA ARG A 28 -7.45 -5.58 -11.99
C ARG A 28 -8.34 -5.70 -10.75
N PHE A 29 -8.04 -4.92 -9.71
CA PHE A 29 -8.98 -4.70 -8.62
C PHE A 29 -10.26 -4.02 -9.13
N ASP A 30 -11.42 -4.60 -8.82
CA ASP A 30 -12.73 -4.14 -9.31
C ASP A 30 -13.50 -3.27 -8.30
N VAL A 31 -13.48 -3.63 -7.01
CA VAL A 31 -14.19 -2.93 -5.94
C VAL A 31 -13.32 -1.88 -5.29
N TYR A 32 -12.23 -2.29 -4.63
CA TYR A 32 -11.37 -1.37 -3.88
C TYR A 32 -10.45 -0.57 -4.80
N GLN A 33 -10.22 0.71 -4.49
CA GLN A 33 -9.35 1.63 -5.24
C GLN A 33 -7.87 1.32 -5.03
N GLN A 34 -7.48 0.10 -5.41
CA GLN A 34 -6.17 -0.45 -5.21
C GLN A 34 -5.42 -0.64 -6.53
N VAL A 35 -4.10 -0.60 -6.39
CA VAL A 35 -3.13 -0.99 -7.40
C VAL A 35 -2.00 -1.78 -6.74
N LEU A 36 -1.43 -2.73 -7.47
CA LEU A 36 -0.21 -3.43 -7.11
C LEU A 36 0.85 -3.08 -8.16
N CYS A 37 2.07 -2.81 -7.73
CA CYS A 37 3.20 -2.57 -8.61
C CYS A 37 3.50 -3.81 -9.48
N ARG A 38 4.11 -3.56 -10.64
CA ARG A 38 4.43 -4.62 -11.61
C ARG A 38 5.53 -5.54 -11.10
N ASP A 39 6.57 -4.94 -10.52
CA ASP A 39 7.79 -5.62 -10.11
C ASP A 39 7.77 -5.91 -8.62
N SER A 40 8.33 -7.06 -8.24
CA SER A 40 8.49 -7.41 -6.83
C SER A 40 9.71 -6.71 -6.25
N VAL A 41 9.73 -6.58 -4.92
CA VAL A 41 10.97 -6.32 -4.19
C VAL A 41 11.81 -7.59 -4.17
N CYS A 42 13.13 -7.44 -3.97
CA CYS A 42 14.07 -8.56 -3.97
C CYS A 42 15.17 -8.31 -2.93
N GLY A 43 15.43 -9.30 -2.07
CA GLY A 43 16.47 -9.25 -1.05
C GLY A 43 16.21 -8.15 -0.02
N ARG A 44 17.06 -7.12 0.01
CA ARG A 44 16.92 -5.94 0.85
C ARG A 44 16.54 -4.75 -0.01
N CYS A 45 15.32 -4.26 0.18
CA CYS A 45 14.77 -3.17 -0.61
C CYS A 45 14.30 -2.04 0.29
N TYR A 46 14.53 -0.81 -0.15
CA TYR A 46 13.98 0.39 0.44
C TYR A 46 13.38 1.25 -0.66
N TRP A 47 12.19 1.79 -0.41
CA TRP A 47 11.58 2.80 -1.28
C TRP A 47 10.78 3.79 -0.44
N GLU A 48 10.57 4.96 -1.01
CA GLU A 48 9.84 6.03 -0.38
C GLU A 48 8.60 6.36 -1.18
N ILE A 49 7.55 6.73 -0.46
CA ILE A 49 6.35 7.30 -1.04
C ILE A 49 6.02 8.60 -0.36
N GLU A 50 5.37 9.48 -1.09
CA GLU A 50 4.73 10.67 -0.56
C GLU A 50 3.22 10.56 -0.80
N TRP A 51 2.39 10.87 0.19
CA TRP A 51 0.93 10.83 0.06
C TRP A 51 0.27 12.15 0.43
N SER A 52 -0.93 12.39 -0.10
CA SER A 52 -1.74 13.56 0.23
C SER A 52 -3.23 13.24 0.31
N GLY A 53 -4.01 14.19 0.84
CA GLY A 53 -5.48 14.14 0.95
C GLY A 53 -6.00 13.73 2.34
N ASP A 54 -7.24 14.09 2.62
CA ASP A 54 -7.80 14.03 3.99
C ASP A 54 -8.22 12.63 4.44
N TYR A 55 -8.57 11.77 3.48
CA TYR A 55 -9.04 10.41 3.74
C TYR A 55 -7.91 9.37 3.73
N GLY A 56 -6.68 9.82 3.46
CA GLY A 56 -5.49 9.01 3.60
C GLY A 56 -5.31 7.92 2.54
N VAL A 57 -4.33 7.06 2.77
CA VAL A 57 -3.91 6.00 1.86
C VAL A 57 -3.55 4.74 2.64
N HIS A 58 -3.57 3.59 1.96
CA HIS A 58 -2.89 2.40 2.46
C HIS A 58 -1.62 2.15 1.66
N ILE A 59 -0.49 2.02 2.36
CA ILE A 59 0.83 1.68 1.84
C ILE A 59 1.09 0.24 2.23
N SER A 60 1.15 -0.65 1.24
CA SER A 60 1.10 -2.08 1.50
C SER A 60 2.21 -2.82 0.77
N VAL A 61 2.57 -3.97 1.30
CA VAL A 61 3.24 -5.03 0.55
C VAL A 61 2.33 -6.25 0.53
N SER A 62 2.30 -6.95 -0.59
CA SER A 62 1.41 -8.10 -0.75
C SER A 62 1.99 -9.13 -1.71
N TYR A 63 1.63 -10.39 -1.51
CA TYR A 63 1.84 -11.42 -2.52
C TYR A 63 1.00 -11.14 -3.77
N LYS A 64 1.50 -11.60 -4.92
CA LYS A 64 0.78 -11.44 -6.20
C LYS A 64 -0.54 -12.22 -6.24
N SER A 65 -0.65 -13.28 -5.42
CA SER A 65 -1.81 -14.16 -5.32
C SER A 65 -3.05 -13.55 -4.66
N ILE A 66 -2.94 -12.36 -4.04
CA ILE A 66 -4.09 -11.68 -3.42
C ILE A 66 -5.26 -11.60 -4.40
N SER A 67 -6.47 -11.88 -3.90
CA SER A 67 -7.67 -11.79 -4.71
C SER A 67 -7.83 -10.38 -5.26
N ARG A 68 -8.41 -10.28 -6.46
CA ARG A 68 -8.62 -8.99 -7.15
C ARG A 68 -10.09 -8.61 -7.23
N LYS A 69 -10.98 -9.53 -6.85
CA LYS A 69 -12.41 -9.44 -7.17
C LYS A 69 -13.27 -9.56 -5.93
N GLY A 70 -14.38 -8.82 -5.93
CA GLY A 70 -15.43 -8.90 -4.93
C GLY A 70 -15.30 -7.91 -3.78
N TRP A 71 -16.22 -8.02 -2.82
CA TRP A 71 -16.40 -7.06 -1.71
C TRP A 71 -15.84 -7.57 -0.36
N GLY A 72 -15.16 -8.71 -0.39
CA GLY A 72 -14.60 -9.35 0.80
C GLY A 72 -13.18 -8.87 1.15
N GLY A 73 -12.75 -9.15 2.38
CA GLY A 73 -11.40 -8.85 2.88
C GLY A 73 -10.28 -9.52 2.08
N GLU A 74 -10.59 -10.66 1.44
CA GLU A 74 -9.66 -11.43 0.59
C GLU A 74 -8.98 -10.60 -0.51
N CYS A 75 -9.62 -9.52 -0.97
CA CYS A 75 -9.06 -8.64 -1.99
C CYS A 75 -8.67 -7.25 -1.48
N ARG A 76 -8.87 -6.94 -0.20
CA ARG A 76 -8.54 -5.64 0.41
C ARG A 76 -7.21 -5.73 1.16
N PHE A 77 -6.28 -4.82 0.89
CA PHE A 77 -4.98 -4.81 1.58
C PHE A 77 -5.12 -4.76 3.10
N GLY A 78 -4.37 -5.60 3.79
CA GLY A 78 -4.38 -5.77 5.24
C GLY A 78 -5.52 -6.63 5.79
N HIS A 79 -6.58 -6.91 5.00
CA HIS A 79 -7.74 -7.69 5.45
C HIS A 79 -7.68 -9.18 5.06
N ASN A 80 -6.46 -9.67 4.81
CA ASN A 80 -6.14 -11.06 4.51
C ASN A 80 -4.72 -11.36 5.03
N ASP A 81 -4.33 -12.62 4.97
CA ASP A 81 -3.01 -13.13 5.37
C ASP A 81 -1.90 -12.92 4.31
N GLN A 82 -2.25 -12.37 3.14
CA GLN A 82 -1.34 -12.18 2.00
C GLN A 82 -0.87 -10.72 1.85
N SER A 83 -1.24 -9.83 2.77
CA SER A 83 -0.90 -8.42 2.69
C SER A 83 -0.70 -7.78 4.07
N TRP A 84 0.27 -6.87 4.13
CA TRP A 84 0.60 -6.05 5.30
C TRP A 84 0.48 -4.60 4.90
N SER A 85 -0.27 -3.82 5.67
CA SER A 85 -0.73 -2.51 5.23
C SER A 85 -0.60 -1.47 6.31
N LEU A 86 0.08 -0.37 5.99
CA LEU A 86 0.10 0.84 6.80
C LEU A 86 -0.94 1.82 6.25
N TYR A 87 -1.97 2.11 7.05
CA TYR A 87 -2.91 3.19 6.78
C TYR A 87 -2.37 4.51 7.36
N CYS A 88 -2.31 5.55 6.54
CA CYS A 88 -1.94 6.90 6.96
C CYS A 88 -2.99 7.92 6.50
N SER A 89 -3.43 8.78 7.40
CA SER A 89 -4.20 10.00 7.09
C SER A 89 -3.76 11.15 8.00
N PRO A 90 -4.20 12.40 7.77
CA PRO A 90 -3.75 13.54 8.58
C PRO A 90 -4.09 13.43 10.07
N SER A 91 -5.06 12.57 10.42
CA SER A 91 -5.57 12.40 11.77
C SER A 91 -5.15 11.10 12.46
N ARG A 92 -4.76 10.05 11.71
CA ARG A 92 -4.46 8.74 12.32
C ARG A 92 -3.49 7.91 11.48
N CYS A 93 -2.80 7.01 12.16
CA CYS A 93 -1.96 5.98 11.57
C CYS A 93 -2.33 4.60 12.15
N SER A 94 -2.35 3.55 11.34
CA SER A 94 -2.65 2.20 11.81
C SER A 94 -1.97 1.16 10.94
N PHE A 95 -1.51 0.07 11.55
CA PHE A 95 -1.08 -1.11 10.84
C PHE A 95 -2.20 -2.12 10.77
N ILE A 96 -2.32 -2.81 9.63
CA ILE A 96 -3.41 -3.74 9.35
C ILE A 96 -2.84 -4.99 8.67
N HIS A 97 -3.12 -6.16 9.27
CA HIS A 97 -2.79 -7.46 8.71
C HIS A 97 -3.80 -8.50 9.18
N ASN A 98 -4.23 -9.40 8.28
CA ASN A 98 -5.25 -10.42 8.56
C ASN A 98 -6.53 -9.86 9.21
N GLY A 99 -6.92 -8.64 8.82
CA GLY A 99 -8.09 -7.93 9.37
C GLY A 99 -7.89 -7.37 10.77
N ILE A 100 -6.74 -7.62 11.42
CA ILE A 100 -6.39 -7.08 12.73
C ILE A 100 -5.83 -5.68 12.54
N VAL A 101 -6.41 -4.71 13.26
CA VAL A 101 -6.01 -3.30 13.22
C VAL A 101 -5.22 -2.96 14.49
N THR A 102 -3.96 -2.57 14.32
CA THR A 102 -3.11 -2.02 15.37
C THR A 102 -3.05 -0.51 15.21
N LYS A 103 -3.63 0.22 16.17
CA LYS A 103 -3.54 1.69 16.20
C LYS A 103 -2.12 2.11 16.53
N LEU A 104 -1.57 3.04 15.76
CA LEU A 104 -0.22 3.55 15.92
C LEU A 104 -0.24 5.02 16.35
N PRO A 105 0.86 5.54 16.93
CA PRO A 105 1.04 6.96 17.12
C PRO A 105 0.84 7.71 15.79
N LYS A 106 0.27 8.93 15.88
CA LYS A 106 0.10 9.78 14.72
C LYS A 106 1.47 10.08 14.09
N VAL A 107 1.52 9.97 12.77
CA VAL A 107 2.68 10.34 11.95
C VAL A 107 2.45 11.73 11.39
N SER A 108 3.40 12.64 11.58
CA SER A 108 3.28 14.06 11.16
C SER A 108 3.86 14.35 9.77
N SER A 109 4.38 13.33 9.06
CA SER A 109 4.91 13.46 7.70
C SER A 109 4.06 12.69 6.69
N SER A 110 3.96 13.23 5.47
CA SER A 110 3.39 12.57 4.30
C SER A 110 4.37 11.61 3.63
N ARG A 111 5.67 11.66 3.98
CA ARG A 111 6.70 10.85 3.33
C ARG A 111 7.03 9.62 4.17
N ILE A 112 6.71 8.46 3.61
CA ILE A 112 6.85 7.17 4.27
C ILE A 112 7.90 6.33 3.55
N GLY A 113 8.90 5.89 4.28
CA GLY A 113 9.87 4.89 3.84
C GLY A 113 9.35 3.49 4.16
N VAL A 114 9.52 2.56 3.21
CA VAL A 114 9.23 1.14 3.42
C VAL A 114 10.50 0.34 3.19
N TYR A 115 10.86 -0.48 4.15
CA TYR A 115 12.01 -1.37 4.10
C TYR A 115 11.55 -2.82 4.17
N VAL A 116 12.09 -3.65 3.29
CA VAL A 116 11.89 -5.10 3.30
C VAL A 116 13.25 -5.78 3.32
N ASP A 117 13.43 -6.74 4.24
CA ASP A 117 14.48 -7.73 4.21
C ASP A 117 13.83 -9.11 4.12
N GLU A 118 13.82 -9.70 2.91
CA GLU A 118 13.19 -10.99 2.67
C GLU A 118 13.90 -12.12 3.44
N SER A 119 15.24 -12.04 3.56
CA SER A 119 16.04 -13.06 4.22
C SER A 119 15.86 -13.09 5.73
N ALA A 120 15.72 -11.90 6.33
CA ALA A 120 15.47 -11.74 7.76
C ALA A 120 13.96 -11.73 8.10
N GLY A 121 13.09 -11.82 7.10
CA GLY A 121 11.64 -11.78 7.30
C GLY A 121 11.15 -10.46 7.91
N THR A 122 11.80 -9.34 7.58
CA THR A 122 11.50 -8.04 8.20
C THR A 122 10.79 -7.12 7.22
N LEU A 123 9.70 -6.50 7.66
CA LEU A 123 9.06 -5.37 6.99
C LEU A 123 8.96 -4.22 7.99
N SER A 124 9.51 -3.06 7.62
CA SER A 124 9.52 -1.88 8.48
C SER A 124 9.02 -0.65 7.73
N PHE A 125 8.29 0.19 8.43
CA PHE A 125 7.78 1.48 7.96
C PHE A 125 8.43 2.60 8.75
N TYR A 126 8.82 3.68 8.06
CA TYR A 126 9.51 4.83 8.64
C TYR A 126 8.89 6.14 8.20
N VAL A 127 9.01 7.15 9.04
CA VAL A 127 8.97 8.54 8.58
C VAL A 127 10.26 8.77 7.81
N SER A 128 10.19 8.98 6.49
CA SER A 128 11.38 9.11 5.63
C SER A 128 12.29 10.25 6.08
N ASP A 129 11.70 11.41 6.36
CA ASP A 129 12.45 12.64 6.60
C ASP A 129 13.36 12.55 7.84
N THR A 130 12.94 11.77 8.84
CA THR A 130 13.65 11.63 10.13
C THR A 130 14.18 10.23 10.37
N MET A 131 13.93 9.29 9.45
CA MET A 131 14.16 7.85 9.60
C MET A 131 13.60 7.26 10.92
N SER A 132 12.53 7.86 11.46
CA SER A 132 11.90 7.39 12.69
C SER A 132 11.01 6.18 12.41
N LEU A 133 11.21 5.09 13.15
CA LEU A 133 10.43 3.87 12.99
C LEU A 133 8.96 4.11 13.36
N ILE A 134 8.06 3.76 12.44
CA ILE A 134 6.61 3.78 12.66
C ILE A 134 6.15 2.41 13.17
N HIS A 135 6.51 1.35 12.45
CA HIS A 135 6.13 -0.01 12.77
C HIS A 135 7.07 -1.01 12.10
N THR A 136 7.27 -2.14 12.74
CA THR A 136 7.99 -3.27 12.15
C THR A 136 7.22 -4.56 12.42
N VAL A 137 7.25 -5.45 11.45
CA VAL A 137 6.77 -6.82 11.59
C VAL A 137 7.89 -7.77 11.21
N GLN A 138 8.02 -8.82 12.00
CA GLN A 138 8.82 -9.98 11.65
C GLN A 138 7.91 -11.14 11.30
N THR A 139 8.12 -11.72 10.12
CA THR A 139 7.34 -12.83 9.58
C THR A 139 8.13 -13.58 8.52
N THR A 140 7.75 -14.83 8.24
CA THR A 140 8.34 -15.58 7.14
C THR A 140 7.57 -15.31 5.85
N PHE A 141 8.20 -14.59 4.93
CA PHE A 141 7.64 -14.40 3.59
C PHE A 141 7.78 -15.69 2.77
N THR A 142 6.69 -16.14 2.17
CA THR A 142 6.61 -17.40 1.42
C THR A 142 6.53 -17.19 -0.09
N GLN A 143 6.37 -15.95 -0.54
CA GLN A 143 6.32 -15.57 -1.95
C GLN A 143 6.95 -14.18 -2.14
N PRO A 144 7.33 -13.81 -3.39
CA PRO A 144 7.80 -12.47 -3.69
C PRO A 144 6.76 -11.40 -3.30
N LEU A 145 7.26 -10.33 -2.67
CA LEU A 145 6.44 -9.22 -2.22
C LEU A 145 6.34 -8.13 -3.29
N TYR A 146 5.16 -7.55 -3.43
CA TYR A 146 4.91 -6.46 -4.36
C TYR A 146 4.39 -5.25 -3.59
N PRO A 147 4.96 -4.05 -3.82
CA PRO A 147 4.38 -2.81 -3.29
C PRO A 147 2.95 -2.62 -3.83
N GLY A 148 2.05 -2.15 -2.97
CA GLY A 148 0.65 -1.93 -3.30
C GLY A 148 0.08 -0.73 -2.58
N PHE A 149 -0.88 -0.07 -3.22
CA PHE A 149 -1.46 1.16 -2.72
C PHE A 149 -2.99 1.09 -2.81
N TYR A 150 -3.66 1.49 -1.73
CA TYR A 150 -5.07 1.90 -1.76
C TYR A 150 -5.10 3.43 -1.67
N VAL A 151 -5.83 4.08 -2.56
CA VAL A 151 -5.95 5.54 -2.58
C VAL A 151 -7.40 5.93 -2.30
N SER A 152 -7.66 6.56 -1.15
CA SER A 152 -9.00 7.03 -0.77
C SER A 152 -9.47 8.19 -1.65
N ASN A 153 -10.76 8.53 -1.53
CA ASN A 153 -11.32 9.68 -2.24
C ASN A 153 -10.52 10.96 -1.90
N GLY A 154 -10.22 11.77 -2.91
CA GLY A 154 -9.45 13.01 -2.76
C GLY A 154 -7.98 12.83 -2.37
N SER A 155 -7.45 11.60 -2.37
CA SER A 155 -6.07 11.31 -2.02
C SER A 155 -5.20 10.96 -3.24
N SER A 156 -3.89 11.03 -3.04
CA SER A 156 -2.90 10.58 -4.01
C SER A 156 -1.67 9.96 -3.34
N VAL A 157 -0.94 9.16 -4.10
CA VAL A 157 0.37 8.59 -3.73
C VAL A 157 1.35 8.88 -4.85
N LYS A 158 2.56 9.28 -4.50
CA LYS A 158 3.71 9.42 -5.39
C LYS A 158 4.83 8.49 -4.93
N LEU A 159 5.30 7.63 -5.83
CA LEU A 159 6.53 6.86 -5.64
C LEU A 159 7.73 7.77 -5.96
N CYS A 160 8.64 7.94 -5.00
CA CYS A 160 9.81 8.82 -5.13
C CYS A 160 10.90 8.22 -6.03
#